data_AF-A0A151AF72-F1
#
_entry.id   AF-A0A151AF72-F1
#
_cell.length_a   1.000
_cell.length_b   1.000
_cell.length_c   1.000
_cell.angle_alpha   90.00
_cell.angle_beta   90.00
_cell.angle_gamma   90.00
#
_symmetry.space_group_name_H-M   'P 1'
#
loop_
_entity.id
_entity.type
_entity.pdbx_description
1 polymer ?
#
loop_
_entity_poly.entity_id
_entity_poly.type
_entity_poly.pdbx_seq_one_letter_code
_entity_poly.pdbx_strand_id
1 'polypeptide(L)'
;MVEFQIYRELDGSISHDELDDAAAESGRVLEEMREEGTDIRWNESEVLTDEEGDVVGTFCQYEAESEDAVEEHAERAGLPATTIARRGSPLDGE
;
A
#
# COMPACT_ATOMS: atom_id res chain seq x y z
N MET A 1 -0.19 -13.60 -10.45
CA MET A 1 -0.54 -12.63 -9.41
C MET A 1 -1.75 -11.84 -9.85
N VAL A 2 -2.56 -11.41 -8.89
CA VAL A 2 -3.73 -10.55 -9.06
C VAL A 2 -3.34 -9.15 -8.62
N GLU A 3 -3.78 -8.14 -9.36
CA GLU A 3 -3.55 -6.75 -9.00
C GLU A 3 -4.57 -6.28 -7.96
N PHE A 4 -4.07 -5.67 -6.90
CA PHE A 4 -4.84 -5.08 -5.83
C PHE A 4 -4.55 -3.58 -5.73
N GLN A 5 -5.60 -2.82 -5.48
CA GLN A 5 -5.53 -1.43 -5.09
C GLN A 5 -5.83 -1.34 -3.60
N ILE A 6 -4.92 -0.73 -2.86
CA ILE A 6 -5.06 -0.46 -1.44
C ILE A 6 -5.27 1.03 -1.25
N TYR A 7 -6.26 1.39 -0.44
CA TYR A 7 -6.42 2.74 0.09
C TYR A 7 -6.10 2.73 1.58
N ARG A 8 -5.23 3.65 1.99
CA ARG A 8 -4.93 3.94 3.40
C ARG A 8 -5.32 5.39 3.68
N GLU A 9 -6.38 5.55 4.45
CA GLU A 9 -6.76 6.82 5.06
C GLU A 9 -6.01 6.96 6.39
N LEU A 10 -5.40 8.11 6.63
CA LEU A 10 -4.79 8.45 7.90
C LEU A 10 -5.78 9.30 8.71
N ASP A 11 -5.97 8.95 9.99
CA ASP A 11 -6.84 9.71 10.93
C ASP A 11 -6.27 11.11 11.27
N GLY A 12 -5.08 11.43 10.76
CA GLY A 12 -4.40 12.71 10.83
C GLY A 12 -3.43 12.86 9.65
N SER A 13 -2.50 13.80 9.75
CA SER A 13 -1.47 13.96 8.74
C SER A 13 -0.09 13.55 9.25
N ILE A 14 0.74 13.00 8.37
CA ILE A 14 2.14 12.66 8.65
C ILE A 14 3.08 13.42 7.72
N SER A 15 4.31 13.59 8.16
CA SER A 15 5.37 14.16 7.33
C SER A 15 5.81 13.20 6.22
N HIS A 16 6.40 13.72 5.16
CA HIS A 16 7.02 12.89 4.12
C HIS A 16 8.12 11.96 4.66
N ASP A 17 8.86 12.39 5.68
CA ASP A 17 9.91 11.58 6.33
C ASP A 17 9.31 10.37 7.05
N GLU A 18 8.18 10.56 7.74
CA GLU A 18 7.44 9.48 8.40
C GLU A 18 6.86 8.50 7.37
N LEU A 19 6.41 9.02 6.22
CA LEU A 19 5.96 8.19 5.12
C LEU A 19 7.10 7.36 4.50
N ASP A 20 8.31 7.93 4.36
CA ASP A 20 9.48 7.22 3.85
C ASP A 20 9.89 6.06 4.77
N ASP A 21 9.89 6.29 6.08
CA ASP A 21 10.18 5.25 7.07
C ASP A 21 9.13 4.13 7.01
N ALA A 22 7.84 4.49 6.91
CA ALA A 22 6.76 3.53 6.69
C ALA A 22 6.92 2.72 5.38
N ALA A 23 7.31 3.38 4.29
CA ALA A 23 7.57 2.72 3.01
C ALA A 23 8.77 1.75 3.10
N ALA A 24 9.82 2.12 3.84
CA ALA A 24 10.98 1.27 4.08
C ALA A 24 10.61 0.02 4.90
N GLU A 25 9.83 0.17 5.97
CA GLU A 25 9.34 -0.97 6.77
C GLU A 25 8.42 -1.87 5.94
N SER A 26 7.50 -1.30 5.16
CA SER A 26 6.67 -2.04 4.19
C SER A 26 7.52 -2.86 3.21
N GLY A 27 8.61 -2.28 2.71
CA GLY A 27 9.56 -2.94 1.82
C GLY A 27 10.28 -4.13 2.46
N ARG A 28 10.67 -4.01 3.74
CA ARG A 28 11.28 -5.11 4.50
C ARG A 28 10.32 -6.27 4.69
N VAL A 29 9.09 -5.99 5.13
CA VAL A 29 8.07 -7.03 5.33
C VAL A 29 7.75 -7.75 4.01
N LEU A 30 7.71 -7.03 2.89
CA LEU A 30 7.55 -7.66 1.57
C LEU A 30 8.70 -8.61 1.22
N GLU A 31 9.92 -8.28 1.61
CA GLU A 31 11.08 -9.16 1.41
C GLU A 31 10.94 -10.43 2.26
N GLU A 32 10.65 -10.28 3.55
CA GLU A 32 10.43 -11.40 4.47
C GLU A 32 9.32 -12.34 3.97
N MET A 33 8.16 -11.79 3.57
CA MET A 33 7.05 -12.59 3.04
C MET A 33 7.44 -13.35 1.77
N ARG A 34 8.24 -12.74 0.88
CA ARG A 34 8.74 -13.43 -0.31
C ARG A 34 9.73 -14.53 0.03
N GLU A 35 10.57 -14.35 1.05
CA GLU A 35 11.48 -15.39 1.55
C GLU A 35 10.72 -16.57 2.18
N GLU A 36 9.57 -16.30 2.80
CA GLU A 36 8.65 -17.31 3.33
C GLU A 36 7.85 -18.06 2.24
N GLY A 37 7.88 -17.55 1.00
CA GLY A 37 7.26 -18.16 -0.17
C GLY A 37 5.94 -17.53 -0.59
N THR A 38 5.56 -16.38 -0.03
CA THR A 38 4.38 -15.61 -0.43
C THR A 38 4.69 -14.78 -1.67
N ASP A 39 3.92 -14.97 -2.75
CA ASP A 39 4.11 -14.25 -4.00
C ASP A 39 3.41 -12.87 -3.89
N ILE A 40 4.16 -11.86 -3.43
CA ILE A 40 3.70 -10.48 -3.25
C ILE A 40 4.73 -9.44 -3.72
N ARG A 41 4.22 -8.38 -4.37
CA ARG A 41 5.01 -7.28 -4.92
C ARG A 41 4.29 -5.95 -4.76
N TRP A 42 5.04 -4.94 -4.37
CA TRP A 42 4.63 -3.54 -4.43
C TRP A 42 5.06 -2.93 -5.77
N ASN A 43 4.14 -2.24 -6.46
CA ASN A 43 4.39 -1.59 -7.75
C ASN A 43 4.65 -0.09 -7.60
N GLU A 44 3.62 0.63 -7.15
CA GLU A 44 3.69 2.08 -6.99
C GLU A 44 2.75 2.57 -5.89
N SER A 45 2.94 3.80 -5.45
CA SER A 45 2.05 4.47 -4.51
C SER A 45 1.89 5.93 -4.82
N GLU A 46 0.64 6.36 -4.82
CA GLU A 46 0.23 7.75 -4.93
C GLU A 46 -0.02 8.29 -3.53
N VAL A 47 0.62 9.41 -3.22
CA VAL A 47 0.52 10.07 -1.93
C VAL A 47 -0.58 11.12 -2.00
N LEU A 48 -1.50 11.06 -1.05
CA LEU A 48 -2.56 12.06 -0.88
C LEU A 48 -2.07 13.08 0.13
N THR A 49 -2.15 14.36 -0.22
CA THR A 49 -1.72 15.48 0.62
C THR A 49 -2.85 16.49 0.79
N ASP A 50 -2.88 17.16 1.94
CA ASP A 50 -3.77 18.30 2.17
C ASP A 50 -3.20 19.60 1.56
N GLU A 51 -3.94 20.72 1.67
CA GLU A 51 -3.53 22.05 1.19
C GLU A 51 -2.19 22.52 1.77
N GLU A 52 -1.85 22.06 2.98
CA GLU A 52 -0.60 22.36 3.69
C GLU A 52 0.58 21.47 3.24
N GLY A 53 0.31 20.44 2.43
CA GLY A 53 1.31 19.50 1.90
C GLY A 53 1.62 18.30 2.80
N ASP A 54 0.95 18.19 3.95
CA ASP A 54 1.07 17.02 4.82
C ASP A 54 0.31 15.81 4.23
N VAL A 55 0.82 14.60 4.49
CA VAL A 55 0.28 13.37 3.92
C VAL A 55 -0.96 12.94 4.70
N VAL A 56 -2.10 12.82 4.03
CA VAL A 56 -3.39 12.40 4.62
C VAL A 56 -3.77 10.97 4.24
N GLY A 57 -3.01 10.33 3.35
CA GLY A 57 -3.26 8.96 2.95
C GLY A 57 -2.43 8.53 1.75
N THR A 58 -2.61 7.27 1.34
CA THR A 58 -1.94 6.71 0.17
C THR A 58 -2.86 5.77 -0.61
N PHE A 59 -2.75 5.82 -1.93
CA PHE A 59 -3.21 4.74 -2.80
C PHE A 59 -2.01 3.89 -3.21
N CYS A 60 -2.05 2.59 -2.96
CA CYS A 60 -0.94 1.70 -3.29
C CYS A 60 -1.40 0.57 -4.21
N GLN A 61 -0.60 0.30 -5.24
CA GLN A 61 -0.82 -0.82 -6.13
C GLN A 61 0.09 -1.99 -5.76
N TYR A 62 -0.53 -3.15 -5.56
CA TYR A 62 0.16 -4.40 -5.25
C TYR A 62 -0.21 -5.48 -6.26
N GLU A 63 0.70 -6.41 -6.47
CA GLU A 63 0.45 -7.68 -7.13
C GLU A 63 0.67 -8.79 -6.10
N ALA A 64 -0.32 -9.65 -5.89
CA ALA A 64 -0.20 -10.74 -4.93
C ALA A 64 -0.88 -12.02 -5.42
N GLU A 65 -0.56 -13.15 -4.81
CA GLU A 65 -1.26 -14.41 -5.08
C GLU A 65 -2.73 -14.40 -4.63
N SER A 66 -3.07 -13.63 -3.58
CA SER A 66 -4.40 -13.54 -2.99
C SER A 66 -4.59 -12.22 -2.22
N GLU A 67 -5.85 -11.88 -1.91
CA GLU A 67 -6.18 -10.71 -1.07
C GLU A 67 -5.64 -10.87 0.36
N ASP A 68 -5.69 -12.08 0.89
CA ASP A 68 -5.15 -12.47 2.20
C ASP A 68 -3.65 -12.14 2.33
N ALA A 69 -2.85 -12.35 1.28
CA ALA A 69 -1.43 -11.98 1.29
C ALA A 69 -1.21 -10.47 1.39
N VAL A 70 -2.10 -9.67 0.80
CA VAL A 70 -2.04 -8.21 0.87
C VAL A 70 -2.49 -7.70 2.24
N GLU A 71 -3.53 -8.33 2.80
CA GLU A 71 -4.00 -8.04 4.17
C GLU A 71 -2.91 -8.39 5.20
N GLU A 72 -2.33 -9.57 5.10
CA GLU A 72 -1.22 -10.02 5.95
C GLU A 72 -0.03 -9.06 5.87
N HIS A 73 0.35 -8.63 4.66
CA HIS A 73 1.40 -7.62 4.47
C HIS A 73 1.08 -6.31 5.21
N ALA A 74 -0.15 -5.80 5.07
CA ALA A 74 -0.57 -4.55 5.69
C ALA A 74 -0.52 -4.64 7.23
N GLU A 75 -0.94 -5.78 7.80
CA GLU A 75 -0.87 -6.03 9.25
C GLU A 75 0.59 -6.13 9.74
N ARG A 76 1.42 -6.92 9.05
CA ARG A 76 2.83 -7.12 9.43
C ARG A 76 3.66 -5.85 9.31
N ALA A 77 3.40 -5.02 8.31
CA ALA A 77 4.06 -3.73 8.11
C ALA A 77 3.59 -2.65 9.12
N GLY A 78 2.56 -2.93 9.93
CA GLY A 78 1.98 -1.94 10.83
C GLY A 78 1.27 -0.80 10.08
N LEU A 79 0.88 -1.05 8.83
CA LEU A 79 0.24 -0.09 7.92
C LEU A 79 -1.12 -0.63 7.48
N PRO A 80 -2.11 -0.69 8.40
CA PRO A 80 -3.39 -1.30 8.12
C PRO A 80 -4.06 -0.63 6.92
N ALA A 81 -4.61 -1.46 6.03
CA ALA A 81 -5.36 -0.99 4.89
C ALA A 81 -6.78 -0.58 5.30
N THR A 82 -7.21 0.61 4.91
CA THR A 82 -8.61 1.05 5.07
C THR A 82 -9.53 0.33 4.08
N THR A 83 -9.03 0.08 2.87
CA THR A 83 -9.74 -0.67 1.84
C THR A 83 -8.75 -1.43 0.98
N ILE A 84 -9.02 -2.71 0.74
CA ILE A 84 -8.32 -3.56 -0.23
C ILE A 84 -9.35 -3.96 -1.28
N ALA A 85 -9.02 -3.76 -2.56
CA ALA A 85 -9.88 -4.15 -3.66
C ALA A 85 -9.07 -4.70 -4.82
N ARG A 86 -9.64 -5.64 -5.58
CA ARG A 86 -9.05 -6.07 -6.85
C ARG A 86 -9.11 -4.93 -7.86
N ARG A 87 -7.99 -4.68 -8.55
CA ARG A 87 -7.92 -3.65 -9.56
C ARG A 87 -8.73 -4.07 -10.79
N GLY A 88 -9.69 -3.22 -11.17
CA GLY A 88 -10.47 -3.39 -12.40
C GLY A 88 -9.75 -2.81 -13.62
N SER A 89 -10.39 -2.88 -14.79
CA SER A 89 -9.90 -2.20 -15.99
C SER A 89 -9.95 -0.68 -15.80
N PRO A 90 -8.87 0.05 -16.15
CA PRO A 90 -8.89 1.51 -16.11
C PRO A 90 -9.89 2.05 -17.13
N LEU A 91 -10.44 3.22 -16.84
CA LEU A 91 -11.26 4.00 -17.77
C LEU A 91 -10.41 5.15 -18.30
N ASP A 92 -10.51 5.44 -19.60
CA ASP A 92 -9.89 6.63 -20.20
C ASP A 92 -10.64 7.89 -19.73
N GLY A 93 -9.88 8.87 -19.22
CA GLY A 93 -10.38 10.21 -18.88
C GLY A 93 -10.41 11.15 -20.09
N GLU A 94 -11.25 12.20 -20.02
CA GLU A 94 -11.42 13.24 -21.06
C GLU A 94 -10.18 14.13 -21.28
#